data_AF-A0A838K8Z0-F1
#
_entry.id   AF-A0A838K8Z0-F1
#
_cell.length_a   1.000
_cell.length_b   1.000
_cell.length_c   1.000
_cell.angle_alpha   90.00
_cell.angle_beta   90.00
_cell.angle_gamma   90.00
#
_symmetry.space_group_name_H-M   'P 1'
#
loop_
_entity.id
_entity.type
_entity.pdbx_description
1 polymer ?
#
loop_
_entity_poly.entity_id
_entity_poly.type
_entity_poly.pdbx_seq_one_letter_code
_entity_poly.pdbx_strand_id
1 'polypeptide(L)'
;MIIRIMAEGQYEVSDAELEALNVLDTEVESAVLAGDADAFGAAFTQLLERVRGQGEALPDDALVDSDLVLPPADSGLDEVAAMLGDSGLIPG
;
A
#
# COMPACT_ATOMS: atom_id res chain seq x y z
N MET A 1 -8.69 10.01 0.26
CA MET A 1 -8.99 8.56 0.36
C MET A 1 -8.57 7.99 1.71
N ILE A 2 -9.22 6.92 2.17
CA ILE A 2 -8.85 6.18 3.39
C ILE A 2 -8.11 4.90 3.02
N ILE A 3 -6.87 4.78 3.49
CA ILE A 3 -6.00 3.62 3.29
C ILE A 3 -5.84 2.89 4.61
N ARG A 4 -6.14 1.60 4.66
CA ARG A 4 -5.91 0.74 5.82
C ARG A 4 -4.66 -0.09 5.63
N ILE A 5 -3.67 0.06 6.51
CA ILE A 5 -2.56 -0.89 6.59
C ILE A 5 -2.93 -1.93 7.64
N MET A 6 -2.99 -3.20 7.23
CA MET A 6 -3.29 -4.30 8.14
C MET A 6 -2.32 -4.30 9.33
N ALA A 7 -2.84 -4.59 10.53
CA ALA A 7 -2.12 -4.54 11.80
C ALA A 7 -1.61 -3.16 12.27
N GLU A 8 -1.77 -2.08 11.49
CA GLU A 8 -1.30 -0.74 11.85
C GLU A 8 -2.44 0.28 12.04
N GLY A 9 -3.51 0.18 11.25
CA GLY A 9 -4.66 1.09 11.35
C GLY A 9 -4.99 1.78 10.04
N GLN A 10 -5.60 2.96 10.13
CA GLN A 10 -6.12 3.70 8.98
C GLN A 10 -5.41 5.05 8.83
N TYR A 11 -5.24 5.45 7.58
CA TYR A 11 -4.58 6.68 7.18
C TYR A 11 -5.45 7.41 6.19
N GLU A 12 -5.74 8.68 6.46
CA GLU A 12 -6.37 9.57 5.51
C GLU A 12 -5.30 10.19 4.61
N VAL A 13 -5.31 9.82 3.33
CA VAL A 13 -4.37 10.30 2.33
C VAL A 13 -5.08 11.23 1.37
N SER A 14 -4.47 12.37 1.07
CA SER A 14 -4.99 13.31 0.08
C SER A 14 -4.91 12.73 -1.33
N ASP A 15 -5.91 13.00 -2.15
CA ASP A 15 -5.93 12.60 -3.57
C ASP A 15 -4.74 13.18 -4.37
N ALA A 16 -4.08 14.23 -3.86
CA ALA A 16 -2.84 14.75 -4.45
C ALA A 16 -1.67 13.75 -4.39
N GLU A 17 -1.71 12.79 -3.46
CA GLU A 17 -0.69 11.75 -3.30
C GLU A 17 -1.00 10.48 -4.11
N LEU A 18 -2.19 10.36 -4.70
CA LEU A 18 -2.58 9.21 -5.51
C LEU A 18 -1.60 8.93 -6.65
N GLU A 19 -1.16 9.98 -7.35
CA GLU A 19 -0.22 9.81 -8.47
C GLU A 19 1.12 9.23 -7.99
N ALA A 20 1.65 9.72 -6.86
CA ALA A 20 2.89 9.21 -6.28
C ALA A 20 2.74 7.78 -5.77
N LEU A 21 1.60 7.47 -5.16
CA LEU A 21 1.29 6.13 -4.66
C LEU A 21 1.11 5.12 -5.80
N ASN A 22 0.47 5.49 -6.91
CA ASN A 22 0.32 4.65 -8.10
C ASN A 22 1.67 4.32 -8.75
N VAL A 23 2.62 5.26 -8.74
CA VAL A 23 3.99 4.98 -9.22
C VAL A 23 4.66 3.91 -8.35
N LEU A 24 4.60 4.05 -7.03
CA LEU A 24 5.16 3.06 -6.10
C LEU A 24 4.44 1.71 -6.19
N ASP A 25 3.13 1.71 -6.41
CA ASP A 25 2.35 0.49 -6.61
C ASP A 25 2.77 -0.24 -7.90
N THR A 26 3.00 0.49 -8.98
CA THR A 26 3.53 -0.08 -10.23
C THR A 26 4.92 -0.71 -10.03
N GLU A 27 5.77 -0.11 -9.19
CA GLU A 27 7.07 -0.68 -8.84
C GLU A 27 6.93 -1.98 -8.03
N VAL A 28 6.00 -2.01 -7.07
CA VAL A 28 5.66 -3.22 -6.30
C VAL A 28 5.15 -4.31 -7.23
N GLU A 29 4.18 -4.01 -8.08
CA GLU A 29 3.63 -4.95 -9.06
C GLU A 29 4.73 -5.51 -9.97
N SER A 30 5.58 -4.63 -10.52
CA SER A 30 6.66 -5.04 -11.42
C SER A 30 7.66 -5.98 -10.72
N ALA A 31 8.01 -5.68 -9.47
CA ALA A 31 8.90 -6.52 -8.68
C ALA A 31 8.28 -7.89 -8.35
N VAL A 32 6.99 -7.90 -8.03
CA VAL A 32 6.22 -9.13 -7.79
C VAL A 32 6.14 -9.99 -9.04
N LEU A 33 5.81 -9.40 -10.19
CA LEU A 33 5.74 -10.11 -11.47
C LEU A 33 7.11 -10.64 -11.91
N ALA A 34 8.19 -9.93 -11.57
CA ALA A 34 9.56 -10.37 -11.82
C ALA A 34 10.03 -11.46 -10.83
N GLY A 35 9.32 -11.67 -9.71
CA GLY A 35 9.76 -12.52 -8.61
C GLY A 35 11.01 -11.98 -7.88
N ASP A 36 11.23 -10.67 -7.94
CA ASP A 36 12.40 -10.00 -7.35
C ASP A 36 12.05 -9.56 -5.91
N ALA A 37 12.43 -10.38 -4.93
CA ALA A 37 12.16 -10.13 -3.52
C ALA A 37 12.88 -8.88 -2.97
N ASP A 38 14.07 -8.55 -3.48
CA ASP A 38 14.84 -7.40 -3.02
C ASP A 38 14.20 -6.10 -3.53
N ALA A 39 13.84 -6.07 -4.82
CA ALA A 39 13.11 -4.94 -5.41
C ALA A 39 11.72 -4.77 -4.78
N PHE A 40 11.01 -5.89 -4.54
CA PHE A 40 9.71 -5.89 -3.88
C PHE A 40 9.80 -5.30 -2.48
N GLY A 41 10.75 -5.76 -1.67
CA GLY A 41 10.91 -5.27 -0.30
C GLY A 41 11.20 -3.76 -0.27
N ALA A 42 12.03 -3.27 -1.19
CA ALA A 42 12.34 -1.84 -1.31
C ALA A 42 11.13 -1.01 -1.77
N ALA A 43 10.41 -1.43 -2.81
CA ALA A 43 9.24 -0.74 -3.34
C ALA A 43 8.09 -0.75 -2.32
N PHE A 44 7.81 -1.90 -1.71
CA PHE A 44 6.73 -2.07 -0.75
C PHE A 44 6.97 -1.26 0.53
N THR A 45 8.21 -1.25 1.03
CA THR A 45 8.58 -0.39 2.17
C THR A 45 8.36 1.08 1.84
N GLN A 46 8.79 1.55 0.67
CA GLN A 46 8.58 2.94 0.24
C GLN A 46 7.09 3.29 0.10
N LEU A 47 6.27 2.37 -0.42
CA LEU A 47 4.82 2.55 -0.52
C LEU A 47 4.20 2.78 0.87
N LEU A 48 4.50 1.89 1.82
CA LEU A 48 3.98 2.01 3.20
C LEU A 48 4.50 3.26 3.91
N GLU A 49 5.78 3.59 3.74
CA GLU A 49 6.37 4.82 4.29
C GLU A 49 5.72 6.08 3.72
N ARG A 50 5.37 6.09 2.43
CA ARG A 50 4.67 7.20 1.81
C ARG A 50 3.28 7.39 2.42
N VAL A 51 2.53 6.31 2.62
CA VAL A 51 1.22 6.34 3.28
C VAL A 51 1.35 6.84 4.72
N ARG A 52 2.33 6.35 5.49
CA ARG A 52 2.56 6.80 6.88
C ARG A 52 3.04 8.24 6.97
N GLY A 53 3.84 8.69 6.00
CA GLY A 53 4.49 10.00 6.03
C GLY A 53 3.60 11.12 5.49
N GLN A 54 2.81 10.84 4.45
CA GLN A 54 1.92 11.82 3.81
C GLN A 54 0.46 11.67 4.23
N GLY A 55 0.08 10.51 4.78
CA GLY A 55 -1.24 10.29 5.33
C GLY A 55 -1.35 10.77 6.77
N GLU A 56 -2.55 11.19 7.15
CA GLU A 56 -2.91 11.49 8.52
C GLU A 56 -3.42 10.22 9.21
N ALA A 57 -2.73 9.77 10.26
CA ALA A 57 -3.15 8.60 11.02
C ALA A 57 -4.48 8.85 11.71
N LEU A 58 -5.47 8.01 11.42
CA LEU A 58 -6.78 8.06 12.03
C LEU A 58 -6.78 7.33 13.39
N PRO A 59 -7.62 7.77 14.34
CA PRO A 59 -7.81 7.08 15.60
C PRO A 59 -8.30 5.63 15.43
N ASP A 60 -7.87 4.72 16.29
CA ASP A 60 -8.29 3.30 16.26
C ASP A 60 -9.80 3.12 16.49
N ASP A 61 -10.47 4.08 17.13
CA ASP A 61 -11.92 4.09 17.35
C ASP A 61 -12.71 4.69 16.18
N ALA A 62 -12.03 5.23 15.16
CA ALA A 62 -12.65 5.72 13.94
C ALA A 62 -13.01 4.55 13.00
N LEU A 63 -14.27 4.14 13.01
CA LEU A 63 -14.81 3.16 12.07
C LEU A 63 -15.24 3.83 10.77
N VAL A 64 -14.25 4.17 9.94
CA VAL A 64 -14.45 4.68 8.58
C VAL A 64 -14.31 3.53 7.59
N ASP A 65 -15.11 3.55 6.52
CA ASP A 65 -14.92 2.62 5.40
C ASP A 65 -13.59 2.93 4.72
N SER A 66 -12.75 1.90 4.53
CA SER A 66 -11.46 2.05 3.85
C SER A 66 -11.67 1.89 2.35
N ASP A 67 -11.23 2.88 1.57
CA ASP A 67 -11.21 2.81 0.11
C ASP A 67 -10.20 1.75 -0.38
N LEU A 68 -9.13 1.58 0.39
CA LEU A 68 -8.00 0.69 0.07
C LEU A 68 -7.52 -0.07 1.31
N VAL A 69 -7.10 -1.32 1.12
CA VAL A 69 -6.43 -2.13 2.16
C VAL A 69 -5.08 -2.60 1.66
N LEU A 70 -4.02 -2.24 2.39
CA LEU A 70 -2.65 -2.67 2.18
C LEU A 70 -2.26 -3.79 3.15
N PRO A 71 -1.47 -4.78 2.70
CA PRO A 71 -0.91 -5.79 3.57
C PRO A 71 0.02 -5.19 4.65
N PRO A 72 0.28 -5.92 5.74
CA PRO A 72 1.21 -5.47 6.76
C PRO A 72 2.65 -5.43 6.23
N ALA A 73 3.53 -4.65 6.87
CA ALA A 73 4.91 -4.46 6.42
C ALA A 73 5.78 -5.73 6.45
N ASP A 74 5.35 -6.75 7.19
CA ASP A 74 6.00 -8.06 7.27
C ASP A 74 5.47 -9.06 6.21
N SER A 75 4.56 -8.63 5.33
CA SER A 75 4.08 -9.49 4.25
C SER A 75 5.17 -9.83 3.24
N GLY A 76 5.21 -11.11 2.88
CA GLY A 76 6.11 -11.62 1.86
C GLY A 76 5.63 -11.34 0.44
N LEU A 77 6.53 -11.49 -0.53
CA LEU A 77 6.24 -11.32 -1.95
C LEU A 77 5.02 -12.16 -2.39
N ASP A 78 4.99 -13.45 -2.03
CA ASP A 78 3.89 -14.35 -2.42
C ASP A 78 2.53 -13.95 -1.81
N GLU A 79 2.52 -13.38 -0.60
CA GLU A 79 1.29 -12.92 0.04
C GLU A 79 0.76 -11.66 -0.63
N VAL A 80 1.63 -10.70 -0.91
CA VAL A 80 1.26 -9.47 -1.62
C VAL A 80 0.87 -9.80 -3.06
N ALA A 81 1.55 -10.75 -3.71
CA ALA A 81 1.18 -11.26 -5.03
C ALA A 81 -0.23 -11.87 -5.06
N ALA A 82 -0.65 -12.53 -3.99
CA ALA A 82 -2.00 -13.07 -3.88
C ALA A 82 -3.07 -11.99 -3.65
N MET A 83 -2.68 -10.82 -3.15
CA MET A 83 -3.56 -9.66 -2.95
C MET A 83 -3.58 -8.70 -4.16
N LEU A 84 -2.52 -8.70 -4.96
CA LEU A 84 -2.41 -7.98 -6.22
C LEU A 84 -3.48 -8.48 -7.20
N GLY A 85 -4.40 -7.59 -7.57
CA GLY A 85 -5.37 -7.83 -8.65
C GLY A 85 -4.79 -7.45 -10.02
N ASP A 86 -5.64 -7.42 -11.06
CA ASP A 86 -5.28 -6.96 -12.41
C ASP A 86 -4.84 -5.48 -12.48
N SER A 87 -5.04 -4.70 -11.42
CA SER A 87 -4.80 -3.24 -11.39
C SER A 87 -3.84 -2.78 -10.29
N GLY A 88 -3.04 -3.68 -9.70
CA GLY A 88 -2.16 -3.30 -8.59
C GLY A 88 -2.79 -3.44 -7.20
N LEU A 89 -2.14 -2.92 -6.16
CA LEU A 89 -2.75 -2.77 -4.84
C LEU A 89 -3.62 -1.52 -4.80
N ILE A 90 -3.26 -0.47 -5.54
CA ILE A 90 -3.93 0.83 -5.47
C ILE A 90 -4.90 0.96 -6.64
N PRO A 91 -6.21 1.13 -6.39
CA PRO A 91 -7.14 1.38 -7.47
C PRO A 91 -6.82 2.74 -8.12
N GLY A 92 -6.37 2.68 -9.37
CA GLY A 92 -6.16 3.83 -10.26
C GLY A 92 -7.46 4.42 -10.78
#